data_AF-A0A506RXY3-F1
#
_entry.id   AF-A0A506RXY3-F1
#
_cell.length_a   1.000
_cell.length_b   1.000
_cell.length_c   1.000
_cell.angle_alpha   90.00
_cell.angle_beta   90.00
_cell.angle_gamma   90.00
#
_symmetry.space_group_name_H-M   'P 1'
#
loop_
_entity.id
_entity.type
_entity.pdbx_description
1 polymer ?
#
loop_
_entity_poly.entity_id
_entity_poly.type
_entity_poly.pdbx_seq_one_letter_code
_entity_poly.pdbx_strand_id
1 'polypeptide(L)'
;MIEILIVYLLIGTVVSALFFAAHLFFRASLEKPFPLKLLIATLPLNIILWPMYLFVLFQERSLKSVLEYKSYDVLSLPSNAELEKRRKRVLELWNSPPPCGKYIYTTSRNSRFCDNTEAMFVFESEQVFAHFAHYVKDEVSIYDHAAAIKKWVAQADSSQDVCSCVPEEWDDFRDIERDLIAKGIGQCFCKQCNKIYENNSLVIKQEALKIGWNFERIECPNGHSVIITETMHILKSTSDN
;
A
#
# COMPACT_ATOMS: atom_id res chain seq x y z
N MET A 1 -47.97 -3.87 -8.25
CA MET A 1 -46.82 -4.25 -7.41
C MET A 1 -46.11 -5.50 -7.96
N ILE A 2 -46.84 -6.59 -8.24
CA ILE A 2 -46.27 -7.82 -8.81
C ILE A 2 -45.61 -7.58 -10.18
N GLU A 3 -46.24 -6.84 -11.08
CA GLU A 3 -45.68 -6.55 -12.41
C GLU A 3 -44.35 -5.77 -12.33
N ILE A 4 -44.26 -4.79 -11.42
CA ILE A 4 -43.04 -4.00 -11.21
C ILE A 4 -41.92 -4.91 -10.68
N LEU A 5 -42.23 -5.83 -9.76
CA LEU A 5 -41.26 -6.79 -9.24
C LEU A 5 -40.77 -7.75 -10.33
N ILE A 6 -41.66 -8.22 -11.21
CA ILE A 6 -41.29 -9.09 -12.34
C ILE A 6 -40.33 -8.35 -13.27
N VAL A 7 -40.66 -7.11 -13.66
CA VAL A 7 -39.79 -6.29 -14.52
C VAL A 7 -38.43 -6.05 -13.86
N TYR A 8 -38.41 -5.75 -12.56
CA TYR A 8 -37.17 -5.54 -11.80
C TYR A 8 -36.26 -6.78 -11.83
N LEU A 9 -36.82 -7.96 -11.57
CA LEU A 9 -36.06 -9.22 -11.58
C LEU A 9 -35.58 -9.63 -12.98
N LEU A 10 -36.37 -9.34 -14.02
CA LEU A 10 -35.96 -9.58 -15.40
C LEU A 10 -34.74 -8.73 -15.77
N ILE A 11 -34.75 -7.43 -15.43
CA ILE A 11 -33.60 -6.54 -15.65
C ILE A 11 -32.39 -7.04 -14.87
N GLY A 12 -32.55 -7.40 -13.59
CA GLY A 12 -31.47 -7.94 -12.77
C GLY A 12 -30.86 -9.23 -13.33
N THR A 13 -31.70 -10.09 -13.93
CA THR A 13 -31.25 -11.33 -14.60
C THR A 13 -30.41 -11.01 -15.83
N VAL A 14 -30.85 -10.08 -16.67
CA VAL A 14 -30.10 -9.66 -17.87
C VAL A 14 -28.76 -9.04 -17.48
N VAL A 15 -28.74 -8.12 -16.51
CA VAL A 15 -27.51 -7.46 -16.03
C VAL A 15 -26.54 -8.49 -15.44
N SER A 16 -27.04 -9.43 -14.64
CA SER A 16 -26.20 -10.49 -14.05
C SER A 16 -25.61 -11.42 -15.11
N ALA A 17 -26.39 -11.76 -16.15
CA ALA A 17 -25.92 -12.58 -17.27
C ALA A 17 -24.82 -11.86 -18.08
N LEU A 18 -24.99 -10.55 -18.33
CA LEU A 18 -23.98 -9.73 -18.99
C LEU A 18 -22.71 -9.62 -18.16
N PHE A 19 -22.82 -9.41 -16.84
CA PHE A 19 -21.66 -9.39 -15.94
C PHE A 19 -20.92 -10.73 -15.91
N PHE A 20 -21.65 -11.84 -15.84
CA PHE A 20 -21.11 -13.19 -15.92
C PHE A 20 -20.37 -13.44 -17.24
N ALA A 21 -20.99 -13.06 -18.36
CA ALA A 21 -20.39 -13.18 -19.69
C ALA A 21 -19.11 -12.33 -19.83
N ALA A 22 -19.14 -11.09 -19.35
CA ALA A 22 -17.98 -10.21 -19.31
C ALA A 22 -16.85 -10.81 -18.47
N HIS A 23 -17.18 -11.36 -17.29
CA HIS A 23 -16.20 -12.02 -16.44
C HIS A 23 -15.55 -13.22 -17.13
N LEU A 24 -16.32 -14.06 -17.81
CA LEU A 24 -15.78 -15.18 -18.58
C LEU A 24 -14.91 -14.73 -19.75
N PHE A 25 -15.34 -13.70 -20.47
CA PHE A 25 -14.60 -13.16 -21.62
C PHE A 25 -13.26 -12.56 -21.22
N PHE A 26 -13.22 -11.79 -20.13
CA PHE A 26 -12.01 -11.15 -19.65
C PHE A 26 -11.14 -12.03 -18.74
N ARG A 27 -11.62 -13.21 -18.33
CA ARG A 27 -10.97 -14.06 -17.30
C ARG A 27 -9.49 -14.31 -17.53
N ALA A 28 -9.07 -14.51 -18.78
CA ALA A 28 -7.67 -14.77 -19.13
C ALA A 28 -6.77 -13.53 -19.01
N SER A 29 -7.35 -12.33 -18.95
CA SER A 29 -6.66 -11.04 -18.84
C SER A 29 -6.76 -10.42 -17.43
N LEU A 30 -7.41 -11.09 -16.48
CA LEU A 30 -7.52 -10.65 -15.09
C LEU A 30 -6.38 -11.26 -14.26
N GLU A 31 -5.77 -10.46 -13.38
CA GLU A 31 -4.69 -10.96 -12.50
C GLU A 31 -5.23 -11.93 -11.43
N LYS A 32 -6.44 -11.63 -10.92
CA LYS A 32 -7.13 -12.42 -9.88
C LYS A 32 -8.63 -12.56 -10.19
N PRO A 33 -9.01 -13.47 -11.10
CA PRO A 33 -10.41 -13.70 -11.42
C PRO A 33 -11.15 -14.35 -10.25
N PHE A 34 -12.45 -14.06 -10.12
CA PHE A 34 -13.30 -14.73 -9.14
C PHE A 34 -13.34 -16.25 -9.40
N PRO A 35 -13.30 -17.09 -8.35
CA PRO A 35 -13.50 -18.51 -8.52
C PRO A 35 -14.94 -18.76 -8.99
N LEU A 36 -15.10 -19.62 -10.00
CA LEU A 36 -16.40 -19.88 -10.66
C LEU A 36 -17.50 -20.26 -9.65
N LYS A 37 -17.15 -21.02 -8.60
CA LYS A 37 -18.08 -21.40 -7.53
C LYS A 37 -18.65 -20.20 -6.78
N LEU A 38 -17.80 -19.23 -6.45
CA LEU A 38 -18.21 -18.01 -5.74
C LEU A 38 -19.07 -17.13 -6.65
N LEU A 39 -18.69 -17.05 -7.93
CA LEU A 39 -19.41 -16.27 -8.92
C LEU A 39 -20.82 -16.82 -9.21
N ILE A 40 -20.99 -18.15 -9.20
CA ILE A 40 -22.32 -18.79 -9.25
C ILE A 40 -23.09 -18.53 -7.96
N ALA A 41 -22.43 -18.63 -6.79
CA ALA A 41 -23.06 -18.41 -5.49
C ALA A 41 -23.59 -16.98 -5.31
N THR A 42 -22.99 -15.99 -5.98
CA THR A 42 -23.41 -14.57 -5.91
C THR A 42 -24.49 -14.20 -6.93
N LEU A 43 -24.84 -15.07 -7.89
CA LEU A 43 -25.86 -14.76 -8.91
C LEU A 43 -27.21 -14.30 -8.34
N PRO A 44 -27.81 -14.96 -7.32
CA PRO A 44 -29.09 -14.51 -6.76
C PRO A 44 -28.99 -13.11 -6.15
N LEU A 45 -27.85 -12.81 -5.50
CA LEU A 45 -27.58 -11.51 -4.90
C LEU A 45 -27.43 -10.43 -5.99
N ASN A 46 -26.75 -10.74 -7.09
CA ASN A 46 -26.59 -9.83 -8.23
C ASN A 46 -27.93 -9.49 -8.88
N ILE A 47 -28.84 -10.47 -9.01
CA ILE A 47 -30.19 -10.25 -9.57
C ILE A 47 -31.00 -9.30 -8.69
N ILE A 48 -30.89 -9.44 -7.37
CA ILE A 48 -31.64 -8.61 -6.42
C ILE A 48 -31.01 -7.22 -6.28
N LEU A 49 -29.68 -7.11 -6.28
CA LEU A 49 -28.93 -5.89 -5.98
C LEU A 49 -28.33 -5.21 -7.23
N TRP A 50 -28.81 -5.53 -8.43
CA TRP A 50 -28.28 -4.98 -9.69
C TRP A 50 -28.15 -3.45 -9.75
N PRO A 51 -29.04 -2.62 -9.14
CA PRO A 51 -28.89 -1.17 -9.20
C PRO A 51 -27.63 -0.69 -8.48
N MET A 52 -27.26 -1.34 -7.37
CA MET A 52 -26.02 -1.04 -6.65
C MET A 52 -24.78 -1.43 -7.46
N TYR A 53 -24.82 -2.56 -8.17
CA TYR A 53 -23.72 -2.96 -9.06
C TYR A 53 -23.51 -1.96 -10.18
N LEU A 54 -24.58 -1.48 -10.83
CA LEU A 54 -24.47 -0.44 -11.84
C LEU A 54 -23.91 0.86 -11.24
N PHE A 55 -24.35 1.25 -10.05
CA PHE A 55 -23.82 2.44 -9.37
C PHE A 55 -22.30 2.32 -9.14
N VAL A 56 -21.81 1.18 -8.66
CA VAL A 56 -20.38 0.92 -8.49
C VAL A 56 -19.64 0.92 -9.84
N LEU A 57 -20.21 0.31 -10.88
CA LEU A 57 -19.66 0.31 -12.24
C LEU A 57 -19.60 1.71 -12.86
N PHE A 58 -20.54 2.60 -12.53
CA PHE A 58 -20.51 4.01 -12.97
C PHE A 58 -19.48 4.83 -12.20
N GLN A 59 -19.24 4.49 -10.93
CA GLN A 59 -18.26 5.16 -10.09
C GLN A 59 -16.83 4.75 -10.45
N GLU A 60 -16.59 3.47 -10.70
CA GLU A 60 -15.28 2.98 -11.14
C GLU A 60 -15.14 3.12 -12.66
N ARG A 61 -14.17 3.92 -13.13
CA ARG A 61 -13.93 4.16 -14.58
C ARG A 61 -13.46 2.93 -15.37
N SER A 62 -13.35 1.75 -14.74
CA SER A 62 -12.79 0.53 -15.33
C SER A 62 -13.61 -0.69 -14.99
N LEU A 63 -13.96 -1.49 -16.00
CA LEU A 63 -14.61 -2.79 -15.80
C LEU A 63 -13.67 -3.80 -15.12
N LYS A 64 -12.35 -3.66 -15.29
CA LYS A 64 -11.38 -4.61 -14.71
C LYS A 64 -11.42 -4.59 -13.19
N SER A 65 -11.49 -3.41 -12.58
CA SER A 65 -11.46 -3.27 -11.12
C SER A 65 -12.70 -3.85 -10.43
N VAL A 66 -13.82 -3.93 -11.14
CA VAL A 66 -15.06 -4.59 -10.64
C VAL A 66 -15.05 -6.10 -10.89
N LEU A 67 -14.39 -6.55 -11.96
CA LEU A 67 -14.26 -7.97 -12.32
C LEU A 67 -13.15 -8.69 -11.54
N GLU A 68 -12.22 -7.96 -10.95
CA GLU A 68 -11.15 -8.51 -10.11
C GLU A 68 -11.62 -8.67 -8.66
N TYR A 69 -11.29 -9.83 -8.09
CA TYR A 69 -11.51 -10.04 -6.67
C TYR A 69 -10.51 -9.17 -5.89
N LYS A 70 -10.96 -8.00 -5.41
CA LYS A 70 -10.27 -7.27 -4.35
C LYS A 70 -10.38 -8.10 -3.08
N SER A 71 -9.38 -8.93 -2.81
CA SER A 71 -9.22 -9.56 -1.51
C SER A 71 -9.00 -8.45 -0.50
N TYR A 72 -10.07 -7.98 0.12
CA TYR A 72 -9.96 -7.14 1.31
C TYR A 72 -9.49 -8.06 2.44
N ASP A 73 -8.17 -8.26 2.51
CA ASP A 73 -7.47 -8.91 3.62
C ASP A 73 -7.55 -7.99 4.85
N VAL A 74 -8.74 -7.90 5.43
CA VAL A 74 -8.99 -7.05 6.60
C VAL A 74 -8.37 -7.68 7.85
N LEU A 75 -8.15 -9.00 7.91
CA LEU A 75 -7.78 -9.71 9.14
C LEU A 75 -7.07 -11.08 8.93
N SER A 76 -6.51 -11.37 7.76
CA SER A 76 -5.74 -12.61 7.60
C SER A 76 -4.42 -12.50 8.35
N LEU A 77 -4.39 -13.04 9.57
CA LEU A 77 -3.15 -13.29 10.27
C LEU A 77 -2.29 -14.17 9.34
N PRO A 78 -1.04 -13.77 9.04
CA PRO A 78 -0.17 -14.59 8.21
C PRO A 78 -0.07 -15.99 8.81
N SER A 79 -0.11 -17.00 7.95
CA SER A 79 0.03 -18.38 8.39
C SER A 79 1.37 -18.58 9.11
N ASN A 80 1.44 -19.57 10.01
CA ASN A 80 2.71 -19.90 10.70
C ASN A 80 3.85 -20.17 9.70
N ALA A 81 3.54 -20.75 8.53
CA ALA A 81 4.50 -20.99 7.48
C ALA A 81 5.04 -19.68 6.85
N GLU A 82 4.18 -18.68 6.64
CA GLU A 82 4.58 -17.36 6.14
C GLU A 82 5.38 -16.58 7.18
N LEU A 83 4.98 -16.65 8.45
CA LEU A 83 5.73 -16.06 9.56
C LEU A 83 7.14 -16.66 9.64
N GLU A 84 7.26 -17.98 9.54
CA GLU A 84 8.55 -18.66 9.57
C GLU A 84 9.41 -18.32 8.35
N LYS A 85 8.81 -18.24 7.17
CA LYS A 85 9.48 -17.76 5.96
C LYS A 85 9.98 -16.33 6.11
N ARG A 86 9.17 -15.45 6.71
CA ARG A 86 9.56 -14.06 6.99
C ARG A 86 10.73 -14.00 7.98
N ARG A 87 10.69 -14.77 9.07
CA ARG A 87 11.80 -14.87 10.04
C ARG A 87 13.10 -15.32 9.39
N LYS A 88 13.05 -16.34 8.52
CA LYS A 88 14.23 -16.82 7.79
C LYS A 88 14.86 -15.74 6.90
N ARG A 89 14.03 -14.97 6.18
CA ARG A 89 14.52 -13.86 5.34
C ARG A 89 15.15 -12.74 6.16
N VAL A 90 14.54 -12.37 7.28
CA VAL A 90 15.13 -11.38 8.21
C VAL A 90 16.48 -11.87 8.75
N LEU A 91 16.59 -13.16 9.12
CA LEU A 91 17.84 -13.75 9.60
C LEU A 91 18.91 -13.80 8.50
N GLU A 92 18.53 -14.09 7.27
CA GLU A 92 19.42 -14.09 6.11
C GLU A 92 19.97 -12.68 5.85
N LEU A 93 19.11 -11.66 5.83
CA LEU A 93 19.49 -10.26 5.71
C LEU A 93 20.40 -9.80 6.86
N TRP A 94 20.17 -10.31 8.07
CA TRP A 94 21.01 -9.99 9.22
C TRP A 94 22.45 -10.52 9.08
N ASN A 95 22.58 -11.75 8.57
CA ASN A 95 23.86 -12.44 8.44
C ASN A 95 24.62 -12.03 7.17
N SER A 96 23.91 -11.77 6.08
CA SER A 96 24.45 -11.43 4.77
C SER A 96 23.62 -10.31 4.14
N PRO A 97 23.71 -9.07 4.67
CA PRO A 97 22.97 -7.96 4.09
C PRO A 97 23.45 -7.67 2.66
N PRO A 98 22.58 -7.13 1.79
CA PRO A 98 22.98 -6.73 0.44
C PRO A 98 24.04 -5.61 0.49
N PRO A 99 24.80 -5.39 -0.59
CA PRO A 99 25.74 -4.27 -0.64
C PRO A 99 25.00 -2.94 -0.50
N CYS A 100 25.53 -2.06 0.36
CA CYS A 100 25.05 -0.69 0.53
C CYS A 100 25.98 0.26 -0.22
N GLY A 101 25.46 0.99 -1.20
CA GLY A 101 26.20 2.04 -1.89
C GLY A 101 26.13 3.39 -1.17
N LYS A 102 26.61 4.44 -1.83
CA LYS A 102 26.52 5.82 -1.36
C LYS A 102 25.09 6.29 -1.12
N TYR A 103 24.14 5.83 -1.95
CA TYR A 103 22.73 6.16 -1.81
C TYR A 103 21.90 4.92 -1.51
N ILE A 104 20.79 5.11 -0.81
CA ILE A 104 19.74 4.12 -0.70
C ILE A 104 18.46 4.67 -1.29
N TYR A 105 17.62 3.80 -1.84
CA TYR A 105 16.30 4.17 -2.30
C TYR A 105 15.22 3.22 -1.81
N THR A 106 14.02 3.76 -1.70
CA THR A 106 12.80 3.02 -1.41
C THR A 106 11.71 3.51 -2.35
N THR A 107 10.77 2.62 -2.68
CA THR A 107 9.54 2.99 -3.37
C THR A 107 8.45 3.21 -2.33
N SER A 108 7.71 4.30 -2.45
CA SER A 108 6.64 4.60 -1.51
C SER A 108 5.63 3.46 -1.50
N ARG A 109 5.49 2.83 -0.34
CA ARG A 109 4.45 1.84 -0.11
C ARG A 109 3.27 2.52 0.54
N ASN A 110 2.16 2.57 -0.18
CA ASN A 110 0.96 3.18 0.36
C ASN A 110 0.25 2.32 1.37
N SER A 111 -0.54 3.02 2.18
CA SER A 111 -1.59 2.43 2.98
C SER A 111 -2.47 1.49 2.17
N ARG A 112 -3.04 0.47 2.81
CA ARG A 112 -3.78 -0.60 2.11
C ARG A 112 -5.07 -0.09 1.45
N PHE A 113 -5.49 1.11 1.84
CA PHE A 113 -6.74 1.74 1.40
C PHE A 113 -6.54 2.83 0.33
N CYS A 114 -5.31 3.07 -0.13
CA CYS A 114 -5.00 4.16 -1.06
C CYS A 114 -4.35 3.65 -2.36
N ASP A 115 -4.67 4.30 -3.48
CA ASP A 115 -4.06 4.03 -4.79
C ASP A 115 -2.53 4.15 -4.70
N ASN A 116 -1.79 3.26 -5.39
CA ASN A 116 -0.33 3.25 -5.39
C ASN A 116 0.25 4.62 -5.81
N THR A 117 0.95 5.27 -4.90
CA THR A 117 1.85 6.37 -5.24
C THR A 117 3.14 5.70 -5.69
N GLU A 118 3.47 5.88 -6.96
CA GLU A 118 4.68 5.31 -7.53
C GLU A 118 5.84 6.30 -7.37
N ALA A 119 6.00 6.89 -6.17
CA ALA A 119 7.10 7.77 -5.86
C ALA A 119 8.32 6.95 -5.42
N MET A 120 9.50 7.51 -5.66
CA MET A 120 10.76 6.91 -5.25
C MET A 120 11.51 7.91 -4.38
N PHE A 121 11.93 7.49 -3.20
CA PHE A 121 12.69 8.30 -2.27
C PHE A 121 14.13 7.83 -2.28
N VAL A 122 15.06 8.78 -2.33
CA VAL A 122 16.51 8.55 -2.37
C VAL A 122 17.15 9.30 -1.22
N PHE A 123 18.01 8.62 -0.47
CA PHE A 123 18.70 9.17 0.68
C PHE A 123 20.19 8.87 0.58
N GLU A 124 21.03 9.76 1.08
CA GLU A 124 22.46 9.46 1.24
C GLU A 124 22.65 8.57 2.46
N SER A 125 23.39 7.47 2.29
CA SER A 125 23.62 6.47 3.34
C SER A 125 24.20 7.10 4.61
N GLU A 126 25.12 8.06 4.48
CA GLU A 126 25.71 8.75 5.64
C GLU A 126 24.67 9.53 6.46
N GLN A 127 23.74 10.21 5.79
CA GLN A 127 22.67 10.97 6.47
C GLN A 127 21.71 10.05 7.20
N VAL A 128 21.40 8.89 6.61
CA VAL A 128 20.57 7.85 7.23
C VAL A 128 21.28 7.25 8.43
N PHE A 129 22.58 6.97 8.34
CA PHE A 129 23.37 6.49 9.48
C PHE A 129 23.40 7.51 10.62
N ALA A 130 23.63 8.79 10.31
CA ALA A 130 23.62 9.87 11.29
C ALA A 130 22.25 10.02 11.98
N HIS A 131 21.15 9.78 11.26
CA HIS A 131 19.81 9.78 11.84
C HIS A 131 19.67 8.76 12.98
N PHE A 132 20.28 7.59 12.85
CA PHE A 132 20.20 6.53 13.87
C PHE A 132 21.03 6.79 15.14
N ALA A 133 21.87 7.83 15.17
CA ALA A 133 22.70 8.17 16.33
C ALA A 133 21.88 8.41 17.61
N HIS A 134 20.60 8.79 17.48
CA HIS A 134 19.72 9.11 18.61
C HIS A 134 18.72 8.01 18.98
N TYR A 135 18.56 6.96 18.16
CA TYR A 135 17.43 6.02 18.29
C TYR A 135 17.83 4.61 18.70
N VAL A 136 19.00 4.13 18.26
CA VAL A 136 19.39 2.74 18.45
C VAL A 136 20.40 2.64 19.59
N LYS A 137 19.99 2.00 20.69
CA LYS A 137 20.89 1.59 21.79
C LYS A 137 21.82 0.47 21.31
N ASP A 138 22.99 0.34 21.92
CA ASP A 138 24.04 -0.59 21.46
C ASP A 138 23.67 -2.08 21.59
N GLU A 139 22.63 -2.43 22.36
CA GLU A 139 22.09 -3.79 22.39
C GLU A 139 21.22 -4.05 21.16
N VAL A 140 21.82 -4.72 20.17
CA VAL A 140 21.16 -5.02 18.90
C VAL A 140 20.47 -6.38 18.93
N SER A 141 19.15 -6.38 18.75
CA SER A 141 18.36 -7.59 18.48
C SER A 141 18.21 -7.81 16.98
N ILE A 142 18.21 -9.08 16.54
CA ILE A 142 17.91 -9.46 15.15
C ILE A 142 16.48 -9.08 14.72
N TYR A 143 15.60 -8.83 15.69
CA TYR A 143 14.22 -8.40 15.46
C TYR A 143 14.05 -6.88 15.58
N ASP A 144 15.12 -6.15 15.90
CA ASP A 144 15.14 -4.70 15.84
C ASP A 144 15.59 -4.30 14.42
N HIS A 145 14.62 -4.06 13.54
CA HIS A 145 14.93 -3.71 12.16
C HIS A 145 15.70 -2.38 12.07
N ALA A 146 15.43 -1.41 12.96
CA ALA A 146 16.16 -0.14 12.97
C ALA A 146 17.65 -0.36 13.22
N ALA A 147 18.00 -1.26 14.15
CA ALA A 147 19.38 -1.64 14.39
C ALA A 147 20.01 -2.43 13.23
N ALA A 148 19.24 -3.30 12.55
CA ALA A 148 19.69 -4.00 11.35
C ALA A 148 19.98 -3.03 10.19
N ILE A 149 19.09 -2.06 9.96
CA ILE A 149 19.28 -1.00 8.96
C ILE A 149 20.50 -0.16 9.32
N LYS A 150 20.66 0.26 10.58
CA LYS A 150 21.85 1.00 11.03
C LYS A 150 23.14 0.22 10.73
N LYS A 151 23.17 -1.09 11.04
CA LYS A 151 24.31 -1.96 10.75
C LYS A 151 24.60 -2.04 9.25
N TRP A 152 23.56 -2.17 8.42
CA TRP A 152 23.69 -2.23 6.97
C TRP A 152 24.24 -0.93 6.37
N VAL A 153 23.66 0.21 6.75
CA VAL A 153 24.08 1.53 6.27
C VAL A 153 25.47 1.90 6.79
N ALA A 154 25.89 1.41 7.96
CA ALA A 154 27.26 1.57 8.46
C ALA A 154 28.32 0.89 7.56
N GLN A 155 27.92 -0.09 6.75
CA GLN A 155 28.78 -0.77 5.78
C GLN A 155 28.75 -0.10 4.40
N ALA A 156 28.10 1.06 4.27
CA ALA A 156 28.01 1.77 3.01
C ALA A 156 29.38 2.15 2.48
N ASP A 157 29.63 1.81 1.22
CA ASP A 157 30.83 2.25 0.50
C ASP A 157 30.55 3.58 -0.21
N SER A 158 30.98 4.67 0.40
CA SER A 158 30.81 6.03 -0.15
C SER A 158 31.62 6.28 -1.43
N SER A 159 32.58 5.41 -1.76
CA SER A 159 33.34 5.48 -3.01
C SER A 159 32.55 4.94 -4.22
N GLN A 160 31.51 4.15 -3.97
CA GLN A 160 30.63 3.60 -5.00
C GLN A 160 29.40 4.47 -5.17
N ASP A 161 29.27 5.08 -6.35
CA ASP A 161 28.10 5.86 -6.77
C ASP A 161 26.92 4.95 -7.15
N VAL A 162 26.61 4.00 -6.26
CA VAL A 162 25.56 3.00 -6.41
C VAL A 162 24.41 3.36 -5.49
N CYS A 163 23.18 3.19 -6.02
CA CYS A 163 21.95 3.35 -5.26
C CYS A 163 21.39 1.98 -4.88
N SER A 164 21.37 1.67 -3.59
CA SER A 164 20.92 0.37 -3.08
C SER A 164 19.46 0.41 -2.66
N CYS A 165 18.67 -0.58 -3.08
CA CYS A 165 17.28 -0.71 -2.65
C CYS A 165 17.22 -1.15 -1.19
N VAL A 166 16.37 -0.52 -0.38
CA VAL A 166 16.10 -0.99 0.99
C VAL A 166 15.34 -2.32 0.91
N PRO A 167 15.81 -3.39 1.59
CA PRO A 167 15.11 -4.67 1.67
C PRO A 167 13.67 -4.55 2.17
N GLU A 168 12.77 -5.23 1.49
CA GLU A 168 11.33 -5.19 1.74
C GLU A 168 10.92 -5.75 3.11
N GLU A 169 11.76 -6.62 3.69
CA GLU A 169 11.52 -7.27 4.97
C GLU A 169 11.64 -6.31 6.17
N TRP A 170 12.38 -5.21 6.03
CA TRP A 170 12.54 -4.18 7.06
C TRP A 170 11.39 -3.18 7.02
N ASP A 171 10.20 -3.67 7.34
CA ASP A 171 8.95 -2.90 7.28
C ASP A 171 8.99 -1.57 8.07
N ASP A 172 9.81 -1.51 9.12
CA ASP A 172 9.98 -0.34 9.99
C ASP A 172 10.74 0.81 9.31
N PHE A 173 11.38 0.55 8.15
CA PHE A 173 12.01 1.61 7.36
C PHE A 173 10.98 2.67 6.93
N ARG A 174 9.68 2.34 6.85
CA ARG A 174 8.63 3.33 6.55
C ARG A 174 8.52 4.44 7.59
N ASP A 175 8.66 4.10 8.88
CA ASP A 175 8.64 5.11 9.94
C ASP A 175 9.91 5.96 9.89
N ILE A 176 11.06 5.33 9.62
CA ILE A 176 12.35 6.03 9.44
C ILE A 176 12.32 6.95 8.22
N GLU A 177 11.78 6.48 7.09
CA GLU A 177 11.58 7.24 5.85
C GLU A 177 10.74 8.49 6.12
N ARG A 178 9.61 8.34 6.83
CA ARG A 178 8.78 9.49 7.23
C ARG A 178 9.56 10.48 8.07
N ASP A 179 10.33 10.01 9.05
CA ASP A 179 11.12 10.90 9.91
C ASP A 179 12.25 11.61 9.14
N LEU A 180 12.87 10.94 8.16
CA LEU A 180 13.85 11.55 7.26
C LEU A 180 13.21 12.64 6.39
N ILE A 181 12.04 12.35 5.81
CA ILE A 181 11.29 13.30 5.00
C ILE A 181 10.87 14.52 5.83
N ALA A 182 10.36 14.30 7.04
CA ALA A 182 9.97 15.39 7.95
C ALA A 182 11.15 16.29 8.35
N LYS A 183 12.37 15.73 8.40
CA LYS A 183 13.62 16.48 8.61
C LYS A 183 14.16 17.12 7.32
N GLY A 184 13.50 16.92 6.18
CA GLY A 184 13.92 17.43 4.88
C GLY A 184 15.16 16.73 4.31
N ILE A 185 15.47 15.52 4.78
CA ILE A 185 16.65 14.74 4.39
C ILE A 185 16.30 13.89 3.16
N GLY A 186 17.12 13.94 2.13
CA GLY A 186 16.95 13.17 0.90
C GLY A 186 16.07 13.84 -0.15
N GLN A 187 15.75 13.07 -1.19
CA GLN A 187 15.02 13.53 -2.38
C GLN A 187 13.88 12.58 -2.72
N CYS A 188 12.85 13.13 -3.36
CA CYS A 188 11.67 12.42 -3.84
C CYS A 188 11.51 12.60 -5.35
N PHE A 189 11.47 11.49 -6.08
CA PHE A 189 11.05 11.47 -7.47
C PHE A 189 9.53 11.27 -7.55
N CYS A 190 8.84 12.31 -8.01
CA CYS A 190 7.40 12.25 -8.26
C CYS A 190 7.15 11.78 -9.71
N LYS A 191 6.63 10.57 -9.87
CA LYS A 191 6.35 9.99 -11.20
C LYS A 191 5.33 10.78 -12.02
N GLN A 192 4.33 11.38 -11.36
CA GLN A 192 3.32 12.20 -12.04
C GLN A 192 3.90 13.50 -12.61
N CYS A 193 4.85 14.12 -11.90
CA CYS A 193 5.58 15.28 -12.41
C CYS A 193 6.76 14.90 -13.32
N ASN A 194 7.21 13.65 -13.27
CA ASN A 194 8.49 13.20 -13.83
C ASN A 194 9.67 14.10 -13.39
N LYS A 195 9.73 14.44 -12.10
CA LYS A 195 10.69 15.39 -11.54
C LYS A 195 11.13 15.00 -10.13
N ILE A 196 12.40 15.28 -9.82
CA ILE A 196 12.99 15.16 -8.49
C ILE A 196 12.76 16.44 -7.69
N TYR A 197 12.36 16.27 -6.43
CA TYR A 197 12.17 17.32 -5.45
C TYR A 197 13.02 17.03 -4.22
N GLU A 198 13.57 18.07 -3.61
CA GLU A 198 14.15 17.96 -2.27
C GLU A 198 13.06 17.66 -1.26
N ASN A 199 13.33 16.81 -0.26
CA ASN A 199 12.29 16.41 0.70
C ASN A 199 11.78 17.60 1.54
N ASN A 200 12.61 18.63 1.76
CA ASN A 200 12.21 19.88 2.42
C ASN A 200 11.17 20.72 1.63
N SER A 201 10.95 20.41 0.35
CA SER A 201 9.97 21.08 -0.51
C SER A 201 8.63 20.34 -0.55
N LEU A 202 8.56 19.15 0.05
CA LEU A 202 7.33 18.37 0.14
C LEU A 202 6.38 18.99 1.16
N VAL A 203 5.09 18.88 0.88
CA VAL A 203 4.04 19.40 1.76
C VAL A 203 3.42 18.24 2.52
N ILE A 204 3.57 18.26 3.84
CA ILE A 204 2.93 17.29 4.73
C ILE A 204 1.55 17.85 5.10
N LYS A 205 0.49 17.18 4.64
CA LYS A 205 -0.90 17.50 4.96
C LYS A 205 -1.47 16.48 5.93
N GLN A 206 -1.89 16.98 7.07
CA GLN A 206 -2.70 16.21 8.01
C GLN A 206 -4.18 16.56 7.77
N GLU A 207 -4.97 15.58 7.36
CA GLU A 207 -6.41 15.77 7.24
C GLU A 207 -7.03 15.99 8.63
N ALA A 208 -8.09 16.80 8.72
CA ALA A 208 -8.85 16.95 9.95
C ALA A 208 -9.40 15.59 10.40
N LEU A 209 -9.29 15.32 11.70
CA LEU A 209 -9.73 14.04 12.27
C LEU A 209 -11.22 13.80 12.00
N LYS A 210 -11.52 12.67 11.39
CA LYS A 210 -12.88 12.21 11.07
C LYS A 210 -13.12 10.80 11.61
N ILE A 211 -14.39 10.49 11.85
CA ILE A 211 -14.82 9.11 12.15
C ILE A 211 -14.41 8.22 10.97
N GLY A 212 -13.79 7.08 11.27
CA GLY A 212 -13.18 6.19 10.28
C GLY A 212 -11.67 6.36 10.17
N TRP A 213 -11.10 5.98 9.03
CA TRP A 213 -9.66 6.02 8.79
C TRP A 213 -9.20 7.44 8.47
N ASN A 214 -8.14 7.85 9.17
CA ASN A 214 -7.44 9.10 8.97
C ASN A 214 -6.08 8.83 8.35
N PHE A 215 -5.69 9.71 7.45
CA PHE A 215 -4.48 9.56 6.65
C PHE A 215 -3.64 10.83 6.74
N GLU A 216 -2.33 10.64 6.75
CA GLU A 216 -1.36 11.67 6.47
C GLU A 216 -0.97 11.56 4.99
N ARG A 217 -0.93 12.71 4.31
CA ARG A 217 -0.52 12.78 2.91
C ARG A 217 0.74 13.63 2.81
N ILE A 218 1.76 13.08 2.16
CA ILE A 218 2.92 13.85 1.74
C ILE A 218 2.74 14.11 0.24
N GLU A 219 2.77 15.37 -0.15
CA GLU A 219 2.56 15.81 -1.52
C GLU A 219 3.81 16.50 -2.08
N CYS A 220 4.03 16.35 -3.38
CA CYS A 220 5.02 17.18 -4.07
C CYS A 220 4.52 18.64 -4.22
N PRO A 221 5.37 19.60 -4.60
CA PRO A 221 4.97 21.01 -4.76
C PRO A 221 3.81 21.26 -5.74
N ASN A 222 3.51 20.32 -6.64
CA ASN A 222 2.39 20.40 -7.57
C ASN A 222 1.10 19.74 -7.04
N GLY A 223 1.08 19.29 -5.79
CA GLY A 223 -0.11 18.70 -5.14
C GLY A 223 -0.34 17.21 -5.44
N HIS A 224 0.60 16.52 -6.10
CA HIS A 224 0.51 15.08 -6.29
C HIS A 224 0.92 14.35 -5.00
N SER A 225 0.09 13.44 -4.51
CA SER A 225 0.47 12.59 -3.38
C SER A 225 1.65 11.69 -3.76
N VAL A 226 2.68 11.69 -2.91
CA VAL A 226 3.87 10.83 -3.04
C VAL A 226 3.92 9.77 -1.95
N ILE A 227 3.36 10.04 -0.77
CA ILE A 227 3.11 9.04 0.28
C ILE A 227 1.72 9.26 0.85
N ILE A 228 1.01 8.17 1.12
CA ILE A 228 -0.22 8.19 1.92
C ILE A 228 -0.13 7.14 3.02
N THR A 229 -0.12 7.60 4.28
CA THR A 229 0.08 6.77 5.46
C THR A 229 -1.17 6.78 6.34
N GLU A 230 -1.63 5.60 6.77
CA GLU A 230 -2.66 5.47 7.81
C GLU A 230 -2.11 5.99 9.14
N THR A 231 -2.80 6.94 9.76
CA THR A 231 -2.38 7.47 11.07
C THR A 231 -3.24 6.93 12.20
N MET A 232 -4.58 6.96 12.04
CA MET A 232 -5.50 6.60 13.11
C MET A 232 -6.88 6.19 12.59
N HIS A 233 -7.47 5.17 13.20
CA HIS A 233 -8.87 4.80 12.99
C HIS A 233 -9.73 5.24 14.19
N ILE A 234 -10.61 6.23 13.98
CA ILE A 234 -11.53 6.70 15.03
C ILE A 234 -12.85 5.94 14.90
N LEU A 235 -13.13 5.08 15.87
CA LEU A 235 -14.41 4.37 15.94
C LEU A 235 -15.51 5.31 16.47
N LYS A 236 -16.69 5.22 15.86
CA LYS A 236 -17.89 5.87 16.42
C LYS A 236 -18.26 5.14 17.71
N SER A 237 -18.20 5.84 18.83
CA SER A 237 -18.74 5.35 20.10
C SER A 237 -20.25 5.15 19.96
N THR A 238 -20.73 3.92 20.05
CA THR A 238 -22.14 3.61 20.28
C THR A 238 -22.40 3.81 21.78
N SER A 239 -22.61 5.06 22.18
CA SER A 239 -23.32 5.32 23.44
C SER A 239 -24.80 5.08 23.16
N ASP A 240 -25.27 3.88 23.50
CA ASP A 240 -26.68 3.52 23.51
C ASP A 240 -27.43 4.46 24.47
N ASN A 241 -28.38 5.22 23.92
CA ASN A 241 -29.46 5.89 24.66
C ASN A 241 -30.77 5.19 24.27
#